data_AF-A0A2U1KGM4-F1
#
_entry.id   AF-A0A2U1KGM4-F1
#
_cell.length_a   1.000
_cell.length_b   1.000
_cell.length_c   1.000
_cell.angle_alpha   90.00
_cell.angle_beta   90.00
_cell.angle_gamma   90.00
#
_symmetry.space_group_name_H-M   'P 1'
#
loop_
_entity.id
_entity.type
_entity.pdbx_description
1 polymer ?
#
loop_
_entity_poly.entity_id
_entity_poly.type
_entity_poly.pdbx_seq_one_letter_code
_entity_poly.pdbx_strand_id
1 'polypeptide(L)'
;MAATLPYGDADSTLRSIAGRAEGFGRFAVGGAHGPLHLVTSLADDGPGSLREACRRKEPLWIVFEISGTIHLSSYLNVSSHKTIDGRGQRIKLTGKGLRLKECENIIICNLEFEGGRGHDVDGIQIKPNSKHIWIDRCSLRDYDDGLIDITRQSTDITISRCYFSGHDKTMLIGADPSHVGDRCIRVTVHHCFFDGTKQRHPRLRFGKVHLYNNYTRNWTVYAICASVEAQIYSQCNIYEAGQKKKAFEFYTEKAIDHHCGPHKVYNLVPFSVH
;
A
#
# COMPACT_ATOMS: atom_id res chain seq x y z
N MET A 1 -20.59 -25.42 4.61
CA MET A 1 -20.72 -24.23 3.76
C MET A 1 -19.53 -24.21 2.82
N ALA A 2 -19.74 -24.11 1.51
CA ALA A 2 -18.64 -23.96 0.57
C ALA A 2 -17.96 -22.61 0.86
N ALA A 3 -16.64 -22.63 1.08
CA ALA A 3 -15.88 -21.40 1.27
C ALA A 3 -15.90 -20.62 -0.05
N THR A 4 -16.66 -19.54 -0.12
CA THR A 4 -16.54 -18.56 -1.18
C THR A 4 -15.19 -17.87 -1.01
N LEU A 5 -14.32 -17.99 -2.00
CA LEU A 5 -13.05 -17.28 -2.01
C LEU A 5 -13.33 -15.77 -1.97
N PRO A 6 -12.63 -14.99 -1.11
CA PRO A 6 -12.66 -13.54 -1.21
C PRO A 6 -12.36 -13.14 -2.66
N TYR A 7 -13.15 -12.23 -3.21
CA TYR A 7 -12.99 -11.72 -4.58
C TYR A 7 -13.25 -12.73 -5.72
N GLY A 8 -13.92 -13.87 -5.47
CA GLY A 8 -14.22 -14.87 -6.50
C GLY A 8 -14.85 -14.33 -7.78
N ASP A 9 -15.64 -13.25 -7.68
CA ASP A 9 -16.29 -12.60 -8.83
C ASP A 9 -15.66 -11.25 -9.20
N ALA A 10 -14.56 -10.82 -8.56
CA ALA A 10 -14.00 -9.48 -8.75
C ALA A 10 -13.45 -9.24 -10.17
N ASP A 11 -13.21 -10.32 -10.93
CA ASP A 11 -12.76 -10.29 -12.31
C ASP A 11 -13.86 -10.73 -13.32
N SER A 12 -15.11 -10.90 -12.87
CA SER A 12 -16.24 -11.31 -13.72
C SER A 12 -16.65 -10.25 -14.75
N THR A 13 -16.43 -8.97 -14.44
CA THR A 13 -16.64 -7.84 -15.36
C THR A 13 -15.55 -6.80 -15.16
N LEU A 14 -15.41 -5.84 -16.10
CA LEU A 14 -14.38 -4.81 -15.96
C LEU A 14 -14.47 -4.05 -14.63
N ARG A 15 -15.68 -3.74 -14.15
CA ARG A 15 -15.87 -2.94 -12.92
C ARG A 15 -16.20 -3.75 -11.68
N SER A 16 -16.25 -5.08 -11.75
CA SER A 16 -16.67 -5.92 -10.61
C SER A 16 -15.78 -5.80 -9.38
N ILE A 17 -14.57 -5.28 -9.53
CA ILE A 17 -13.65 -4.98 -8.43
C ILE A 17 -14.11 -3.77 -7.60
N ALA A 18 -14.82 -2.79 -8.16
CA ALA A 18 -15.20 -1.58 -7.42
C ALA A 18 -16.04 -1.88 -6.17
N GLY A 19 -15.69 -1.26 -5.04
CA GLY A 19 -16.40 -1.46 -3.77
C GLY A 19 -16.24 -2.85 -3.15
N ARG A 20 -15.31 -3.68 -3.66
CA ARG A 20 -15.04 -5.02 -3.11
C ARG A 20 -13.93 -5.04 -2.07
N ALA A 21 -13.19 -3.95 -1.89
CA ALA A 21 -12.13 -3.87 -0.89
C ALA A 21 -12.65 -4.32 0.48
N GLU A 22 -11.89 -5.17 1.17
CA GLU A 22 -12.14 -5.53 2.56
C GLU A 22 -11.33 -4.60 3.47
N GLY A 23 -11.68 -4.54 4.75
CA GLY A 23 -10.91 -3.74 5.73
C GLY A 23 -11.24 -2.24 5.71
N PHE A 24 -10.24 -1.42 6.04
CA PHE A 24 -10.42 0.03 6.21
C PHE A 24 -10.59 0.78 4.88
N GLY A 25 -10.00 0.30 3.79
CA GLY A 25 -10.16 0.85 2.43
C GLY A 25 -11.45 0.44 1.71
N ARG A 26 -12.39 -0.24 2.38
CA ARG A 26 -13.60 -0.83 1.76
C ARG A 26 -14.50 0.13 0.97
N PHE A 27 -14.41 1.43 1.26
CA PHE A 27 -15.19 2.45 0.58
C PHE A 27 -14.51 3.02 -0.67
N ALA A 28 -13.31 2.54 -1.04
CA ALA A 28 -12.66 2.91 -2.28
C ALA A 28 -13.49 2.45 -3.48
N VAL A 29 -14.13 3.41 -4.17
CA VAL A 29 -14.88 3.16 -5.41
C VAL A 29 -14.08 3.48 -6.67
N GLY A 30 -12.90 4.07 -6.52
CA GLY A 30 -12.05 4.41 -7.66
C GLY A 30 -12.75 5.33 -8.66
N GLY A 31 -12.57 5.01 -9.95
CA GLY A 31 -13.26 5.65 -11.07
C GLY A 31 -14.55 4.96 -11.50
N ALA A 32 -15.23 4.20 -10.62
CA ALA A 32 -16.40 3.38 -10.96
C ALA A 32 -17.57 4.14 -11.60
N HIS A 33 -17.65 5.46 -11.43
CA HIS A 33 -18.67 6.33 -12.05
C HIS A 33 -18.15 7.16 -13.22
N GLY A 34 -16.86 7.01 -13.57
CA GLY A 34 -16.23 7.72 -14.68
C GLY A 34 -16.25 6.92 -15.98
N PRO A 35 -15.97 7.53 -17.15
CA PRO A 35 -15.77 6.80 -18.38
C PRO A 35 -14.52 5.90 -18.32
N LEU A 36 -14.46 4.95 -19.25
CA LEU A 36 -13.24 4.19 -19.52
C LEU A 36 -12.21 5.11 -20.18
N HIS A 37 -10.95 5.01 -19.78
CA HIS A 37 -9.83 5.66 -20.43
C HIS A 37 -8.80 4.60 -20.80
N LEU A 38 -8.41 4.56 -22.08
CA LEU A 38 -7.45 3.60 -22.60
C LEU A 38 -6.08 4.26 -22.73
N VAL A 39 -5.09 3.73 -22.01
CA VAL A 39 -3.68 4.11 -22.17
C VAL A 39 -3.12 3.39 -23.39
N THR A 40 -2.69 4.17 -24.37
CA THR A 40 -2.19 3.71 -25.67
C THR A 40 -0.71 4.07 -25.89
N SER A 41 -0.08 4.74 -24.93
CA SER A 41 1.33 5.16 -24.97
C SER A 41 2.05 4.81 -23.68
N LEU A 42 3.28 4.28 -23.80
CA LEU A 42 4.19 4.05 -22.68
C LEU A 42 5.09 5.26 -22.38
N ALA A 43 4.89 6.37 -23.09
CA ALA A 43 5.58 7.62 -22.77
C ALA A 43 5.17 8.12 -21.37
N ASP A 44 6.09 8.81 -20.69
CA ASP A 44 5.85 9.34 -19.35
C ASP A 44 4.70 10.36 -19.32
N ASP A 45 4.57 11.19 -20.36
CA ASP A 45 3.53 12.20 -20.48
C ASP A 45 3.10 12.36 -21.95
N GLY A 46 2.04 13.12 -22.17
CA GLY A 46 1.46 13.40 -23.47
C GLY A 46 0.24 12.54 -23.81
N PRO A 47 -0.34 12.74 -25.01
CA PRO A 47 -1.56 12.06 -25.43
C PRO A 47 -1.49 10.53 -25.29
N GLY A 48 -2.50 9.94 -24.65
CA GLY A 48 -2.63 8.49 -24.47
C GLY A 48 -1.74 7.89 -23.39
N SER A 49 -0.99 8.71 -22.64
CA SER A 49 -0.16 8.26 -21.51
C SER A 49 -0.96 8.06 -20.22
N LEU A 50 -0.42 7.24 -19.31
CA LEU A 50 -0.97 7.08 -17.97
C LEU A 50 -1.03 8.42 -17.20
N ARG A 51 0.00 9.27 -17.35
CA ARG A 51 0.09 10.55 -16.63
C ARG A 51 -0.99 11.53 -17.07
N GLU A 52 -1.30 11.57 -18.36
CA GLU A 52 -2.42 12.36 -18.89
C GLU A 52 -3.75 11.93 -18.25
N ALA A 53 -3.96 10.62 -18.10
CA ALA A 53 -5.17 10.08 -17.47
C ALA A 53 -5.24 10.41 -15.97
N CYS A 54 -4.16 10.20 -15.23
CA CYS A 54 -4.13 10.37 -13.77
C CYS A 54 -4.31 11.82 -13.31
N ARG A 55 -3.87 12.80 -14.11
CA ARG A 55 -4.01 14.24 -13.76
C ARG A 55 -5.42 14.80 -13.98
N ARG A 56 -6.24 14.15 -14.81
CA ARG A 56 -7.62 14.59 -15.11
C ARG A 56 -8.46 14.67 -13.83
N LYS A 57 -9.35 15.65 -13.76
CA LYS A 57 -10.16 15.92 -12.56
C LYS A 57 -11.36 14.99 -12.47
N GLU A 58 -11.96 14.67 -13.61
CA GLU A 58 -13.10 13.77 -13.71
C GLU A 58 -12.73 12.34 -13.24
N PRO A 59 -13.69 11.57 -12.70
CA PRO A 59 -13.47 10.17 -12.40
C PRO A 59 -13.07 9.40 -13.65
N LEU A 60 -12.11 8.47 -13.56
CA LEU A 60 -11.71 7.63 -14.71
C LEU A 60 -11.42 6.18 -14.30
N TRP A 61 -11.92 5.25 -15.09
CA TRP A 61 -11.46 3.87 -15.09
C TRP A 61 -10.37 3.71 -16.14
N ILE A 62 -9.11 3.66 -15.71
CA ILE A 62 -7.94 3.65 -16.58
C ILE A 62 -7.50 2.21 -16.82
N VAL A 63 -7.47 1.80 -18.08
CA VAL A 63 -6.98 0.48 -18.55
C VAL A 63 -5.89 0.69 -19.60
N PHE A 64 -5.20 -0.39 -19.97
CA PHE A 64 -4.07 -0.34 -20.89
C PHE A 64 -4.35 -1.16 -22.15
N GLU A 65 -4.06 -0.59 -23.31
CA GLU A 65 -4.09 -1.31 -24.59
C GLU A 65 -2.81 -2.12 -24.80
N ILE A 66 -1.69 -1.59 -24.29
CA ILE A 66 -0.35 -2.11 -24.51
C ILE A 66 0.32 -2.48 -23.19
N SER A 67 0.98 -3.64 -23.16
CA SER A 67 1.89 -4.03 -22.08
C SER A 67 3.24 -3.33 -22.24
N GLY A 68 3.93 -3.07 -21.13
CA GLY A 68 5.30 -2.59 -21.16
C GLY A 68 5.71 -1.79 -19.93
N THR A 69 6.87 -1.17 -20.04
CA THR A 69 7.47 -0.36 -18.98
C THR A 69 7.26 1.12 -19.27
N ILE A 70 6.68 1.84 -18.31
CA ILE A 70 6.57 3.29 -18.31
C ILE A 70 7.67 3.84 -17.41
N HIS A 71 8.64 4.54 -18.01
CA HIS A 71 9.72 5.19 -17.26
C HIS A 71 9.26 6.59 -16.80
N LEU A 72 9.08 6.76 -15.49
CA LEU A 72 8.60 7.99 -14.91
C LEU A 72 9.78 8.95 -14.64
N SER A 73 9.78 10.13 -15.29
CA SER A 73 10.81 11.15 -15.05
C SER A 73 10.62 11.87 -13.70
N SER A 74 9.37 11.91 -13.22
CA SER A 74 8.95 12.51 -11.95
C SER A 74 7.86 11.66 -11.32
N TYR A 75 7.56 11.87 -10.04
CA TYR A 75 6.39 11.24 -9.42
C TYR A 75 5.14 11.48 -10.26
N LEU A 76 4.38 10.41 -10.50
CA LEU A 76 3.11 10.49 -11.20
C LEU A 76 2.02 10.76 -10.16
N ASN A 77 1.52 12.00 -10.17
CA ASN A 77 0.45 12.41 -9.26
C ASN A 77 -0.90 11.84 -9.73
N VAL A 78 -1.63 11.22 -8.81
CA VAL A 78 -2.95 10.64 -9.08
C VAL A 78 -4.02 11.51 -8.42
N SER A 79 -4.85 12.16 -9.23
CA SER A 79 -6.03 12.91 -8.75
C SER A 79 -7.11 11.97 -8.22
N SER A 80 -8.06 12.47 -7.44
CA SER A 80 -9.18 11.68 -6.90
C SER A 80 -9.99 10.91 -7.96
N HIS A 81 -10.70 9.88 -7.50
CA HIS A 81 -11.65 9.07 -8.29
C HIS A 81 -11.02 8.36 -9.49
N LYS A 82 -9.90 7.67 -9.26
CA LYS A 82 -9.20 6.91 -10.30
C LYS A 82 -9.17 5.43 -9.96
N THR A 83 -9.46 4.62 -10.97
CA THR A 83 -9.05 3.22 -10.96
C THR A 83 -7.93 3.08 -11.98
N ILE A 84 -6.74 2.63 -11.57
CA ILE A 84 -5.66 2.23 -12.47
C ILE A 84 -5.66 0.71 -12.50
N ASP A 85 -6.15 0.14 -13.58
CA ASP A 85 -6.43 -1.29 -13.72
C ASP A 85 -5.49 -1.91 -14.77
N GLY A 86 -4.43 -2.53 -14.30
CA GLY A 86 -3.47 -3.25 -15.14
C GLY A 86 -3.92 -4.67 -15.51
N ARG A 87 -5.13 -5.14 -15.13
CA ARG A 87 -5.54 -6.52 -15.42
C ARG A 87 -5.57 -6.78 -16.92
N GLY A 88 -5.15 -7.97 -17.32
CA GLY A 88 -5.01 -8.37 -18.73
C GLY A 88 -3.76 -7.83 -19.43
N GLN A 89 -2.99 -6.96 -18.77
CA GLN A 89 -1.74 -6.41 -19.28
C GLN A 89 -0.62 -6.56 -18.25
N ARG A 90 0.63 -6.40 -18.70
CA ARG A 90 1.81 -6.35 -17.85
C ARG A 90 2.38 -4.94 -17.88
N ILE A 91 2.04 -4.15 -16.86
CA ILE A 91 2.42 -2.74 -16.77
C ILE A 91 3.43 -2.56 -15.64
N LYS A 92 4.63 -2.11 -16.00
CA LYS A 92 5.69 -1.79 -15.04
C LYS A 92 5.93 -0.29 -14.97
N LEU A 93 5.94 0.26 -13.77
CA LEU A 93 6.39 1.63 -13.49
C LEU A 93 7.82 1.58 -12.95
N THR A 94 8.69 2.43 -13.49
CA THR A 94 10.10 2.53 -13.10
C THR A 94 10.60 3.98 -13.04
N GLY A 95 11.80 4.21 -12.51
CA GLY A 95 12.40 5.53 -12.34
C GLY A 95 11.84 6.29 -11.13
N LYS A 96 10.53 6.50 -11.09
CA LYS A 96 9.78 7.08 -9.95
C LYS A 96 8.57 6.21 -9.59
N GLY A 97 7.77 6.68 -8.64
CA GLY A 97 6.56 6.00 -8.19
C GLY A 97 5.29 6.83 -8.40
N LEU A 98 4.19 6.33 -7.82
CA LEU A 98 2.93 7.06 -7.73
C LEU A 98 2.92 7.97 -6.49
N ARG A 99 2.28 9.12 -6.63
CA ARG A 99 2.01 10.03 -5.51
C ARG A 99 0.52 10.33 -5.41
N LEU A 100 -0.06 9.93 -4.29
CA LEU A 100 -1.45 10.13 -3.89
C LEU A 100 -1.43 11.20 -2.81
N LYS A 101 -1.69 12.43 -3.22
CA LYS A 101 -1.60 13.64 -2.40
C LYS A 101 -2.95 14.33 -2.38
N GLU A 102 -3.50 14.54 -1.18
CA GLU A 102 -4.77 15.24 -0.95
C GLU A 102 -5.89 14.71 -1.84
N CYS A 103 -5.97 13.38 -1.96
CA CYS A 103 -6.86 12.70 -2.89
C CYS A 103 -7.70 11.61 -2.20
N GLU A 104 -8.80 11.23 -2.84
CA GLU A 104 -9.64 10.16 -2.32
C GLU A 104 -10.22 9.25 -3.42
N ASN A 105 -10.69 8.09 -3.00
CA ASN A 105 -11.34 7.10 -3.85
C ASN A 105 -10.42 6.64 -4.99
N ILE A 106 -9.33 5.96 -4.62
CA ILE A 106 -8.36 5.44 -5.58
C ILE A 106 -8.32 3.91 -5.51
N ILE A 107 -8.30 3.25 -6.66
CA ILE A 107 -8.01 1.81 -6.79
C ILE A 107 -6.77 1.68 -7.69
N ILE A 108 -5.76 0.95 -7.23
CA ILE A 108 -4.57 0.59 -8.00
C ILE A 108 -4.51 -0.93 -8.03
N CYS A 109 -4.58 -1.52 -9.22
CA CYS A 109 -4.69 -2.96 -9.38
C CYS A 109 -3.74 -3.49 -10.44
N ASN A 110 -3.04 -4.59 -10.14
CA ASN A 110 -2.25 -5.38 -11.09
C ASN A 110 -1.13 -4.57 -11.80
N LEU A 111 -0.37 -3.78 -11.04
CA LEU A 111 0.81 -3.07 -11.53
C LEU A 111 2.10 -3.64 -10.94
N GLU A 112 3.19 -3.57 -11.71
CA GLU A 112 4.55 -3.84 -11.26
C GLU A 112 5.27 -2.51 -10.98
N PHE A 113 5.94 -2.40 -9.82
CA PHE A 113 6.77 -1.27 -9.44
C PHE A 113 8.19 -1.77 -9.21
N GLU A 114 9.15 -1.32 -10.02
CA GLU A 114 10.53 -1.76 -9.92
C GLU A 114 11.52 -0.71 -10.45
N GLY A 115 12.67 -0.57 -9.80
CA GLY A 115 13.75 0.29 -10.28
C GLY A 115 13.52 1.77 -10.00
N GLY A 116 12.97 2.11 -8.84
CA GLY A 116 12.86 3.50 -8.40
C GLY A 116 14.20 4.05 -7.95
N ARG A 117 14.61 5.21 -8.50
CA ARG A 117 15.94 5.77 -8.28
C ARG A 117 15.92 7.24 -7.89
N GLY A 118 16.76 7.59 -6.91
CA GLY A 118 16.95 8.93 -6.38
C GLY A 118 16.49 9.10 -4.93
N HIS A 119 16.79 10.27 -4.38
CA HIS A 119 16.45 10.63 -3.01
C HIS A 119 14.93 10.61 -2.77
N ASP A 120 14.49 9.97 -1.67
CA ASP A 120 13.09 9.82 -1.26
C ASP A 120 12.17 9.26 -2.36
N VAL A 121 12.67 8.29 -3.13
CA VAL A 121 11.88 7.62 -4.16
C VAL A 121 11.28 6.34 -3.60
N ASP A 122 9.96 6.39 -3.40
CA ASP A 122 9.10 5.29 -3.00
C ASP A 122 8.28 4.78 -4.18
N GLY A 123 7.85 3.52 -4.11
CA GLY A 123 6.93 2.93 -5.10
C GLY A 123 5.57 3.65 -5.13
N ILE A 124 4.95 3.80 -3.95
CA ILE A 124 3.67 4.48 -3.78
C ILE A 124 3.74 5.37 -2.52
N GLN A 125 3.62 6.68 -2.72
CA GLN A 125 3.49 7.67 -1.65
C GLN A 125 2.01 8.03 -1.45
N ILE A 126 1.50 7.86 -0.23
CA ILE A 126 0.16 8.30 0.17
C ILE A 126 0.33 9.35 1.28
N LYS A 127 0.45 10.61 0.86
CA LYS A 127 0.69 11.76 1.75
C LYS A 127 0.45 13.12 1.07
N PRO A 128 -0.13 14.12 1.78
CA PRO A 128 -0.91 14.05 3.00
C PRO A 128 -2.42 13.86 2.72
N ASN A 129 -3.21 13.72 3.80
CA ASN A 129 -4.68 13.85 3.82
C ASN A 129 -5.42 13.05 2.73
N SER A 130 -4.92 11.86 2.40
CA SER A 130 -5.55 11.00 1.39
C SER A 130 -6.32 9.85 2.01
N LYS A 131 -7.46 9.47 1.42
CA LYS A 131 -8.36 8.47 2.03
C LYS A 131 -9.13 7.61 1.04
N HIS A 132 -9.64 6.48 1.51
CA HIS A 132 -10.42 5.54 0.71
C HIS A 132 -9.62 5.04 -0.49
N ILE A 133 -8.51 4.35 -0.20
CA ILE A 133 -7.56 3.86 -1.19
C ILE A 133 -7.44 2.35 -1.08
N TRP A 134 -7.37 1.69 -2.22
CA TRP A 134 -7.13 0.26 -2.31
C TRP A 134 -6.01 -0.05 -3.29
N ILE A 135 -4.97 -0.72 -2.80
CA ILE A 135 -3.86 -1.25 -3.59
C ILE A 135 -3.99 -2.77 -3.61
N ASP A 136 -4.22 -3.34 -4.78
CA ASP A 136 -4.51 -4.76 -4.95
C ASP A 136 -3.61 -5.41 -6.00
N ARG A 137 -3.17 -6.64 -5.75
CA ARG A 137 -2.44 -7.47 -6.74
C ARG A 137 -1.24 -6.77 -7.37
N CYS A 138 -0.61 -5.84 -6.66
CA CYS A 138 0.57 -5.13 -7.16
C CYS A 138 1.85 -5.87 -6.73
N SER A 139 2.88 -5.83 -7.58
CA SER A 139 4.22 -6.32 -7.23
C SER A 139 5.16 -5.14 -7.04
N LEU A 140 5.88 -5.08 -5.91
CA LEU A 140 6.76 -3.96 -5.57
C LEU A 140 8.13 -4.47 -5.10
N ARG A 141 9.21 -3.92 -5.68
CA ARG A 141 10.61 -4.26 -5.33
C ARG A 141 11.59 -3.17 -5.78
N ASP A 142 12.80 -3.18 -5.25
CA ASP A 142 13.94 -2.42 -5.79
C ASP A 142 13.69 -0.90 -5.96
N TYR A 143 13.40 -0.22 -4.85
CA TYR A 143 13.40 1.25 -4.74
C TYR A 143 14.54 1.73 -3.82
N ASP A 144 15.01 2.96 -4.00
CA ASP A 144 16.09 3.55 -3.20
C ASP A 144 15.67 3.93 -1.78
N ASP A 145 14.38 4.27 -1.54
CA ASP A 145 13.85 4.48 -0.18
C ASP A 145 12.87 3.39 0.25
N GLY A 146 11.55 3.62 0.23
CA GLY A 146 10.52 2.65 0.61
C GLY A 146 9.72 2.06 -0.55
N LEU A 147 8.88 1.06 -0.30
CA LEU A 147 7.91 0.61 -1.32
C LEU A 147 6.56 1.31 -1.17
N ILE A 148 6.01 1.34 0.04
CA ILE A 148 4.74 2.02 0.34
C ILE A 148 4.90 2.90 1.58
N ASP A 149 4.52 4.17 1.42
CA ASP A 149 4.69 5.21 2.42
C ASP A 149 3.32 5.85 2.73
N ILE A 150 2.77 5.61 3.93
CA ILE A 150 1.45 6.12 4.36
C ILE A 150 1.65 7.04 5.55
N THR A 151 1.47 8.35 5.34
CA THR A 151 1.82 9.35 6.36
C THR A 151 0.90 10.56 6.31
N ARG A 152 1.05 11.46 7.30
CA ARG A 152 0.41 12.78 7.32
C ARG A 152 -1.10 12.66 7.19
N GLN A 153 -1.70 11.94 8.15
CA GLN A 153 -3.14 11.78 8.33
C GLN A 153 -3.85 11.02 7.19
N SER A 154 -3.12 10.34 6.32
CA SER A 154 -3.72 9.52 5.26
C SER A 154 -4.26 8.21 5.84
N THR A 155 -5.54 7.92 5.62
CA THR A 155 -6.28 6.90 6.37
C THR A 155 -7.27 6.13 5.49
N ASP A 156 -7.89 5.07 6.01
CA ASP A 156 -8.85 4.25 5.28
C ASP A 156 -8.26 3.62 4.01
N ILE A 157 -7.20 2.83 4.23
CA ILE A 157 -6.41 2.21 3.18
C ILE A 157 -6.44 0.69 3.33
N THR A 158 -6.58 -0.02 2.21
CA THR A 158 -6.39 -1.47 2.15
C THR A 158 -5.27 -1.81 1.17
N ILE A 159 -4.40 -2.73 1.57
CA ILE A 159 -3.36 -3.32 0.74
C ILE A 159 -3.61 -4.83 0.73
N SER A 160 -3.88 -5.39 -0.44
CA SER A 160 -4.26 -6.79 -0.55
C SER A 160 -3.59 -7.52 -1.70
N ARG A 161 -3.30 -8.82 -1.51
CA ARG A 161 -2.74 -9.70 -2.56
C ARG A 161 -1.49 -9.13 -3.25
N CYS A 162 -0.77 -8.23 -2.59
CA CYS A 162 0.42 -7.61 -3.13
C CYS A 162 1.64 -8.51 -2.86
N TYR A 163 2.60 -8.46 -3.76
CA TYR A 163 3.87 -9.17 -3.64
C TYR A 163 5.00 -8.17 -3.43
N PHE A 164 5.69 -8.29 -2.29
CA PHE A 164 6.83 -7.45 -1.93
C PHE A 164 8.08 -8.31 -1.90
N SER A 165 9.11 -7.92 -2.66
CA SER A 165 10.34 -8.72 -2.73
C SER A 165 11.61 -7.89 -2.83
N GLY A 166 12.74 -8.46 -2.39
CA GLY A 166 14.08 -7.94 -2.67
C GLY A 166 14.29 -6.46 -2.35
N HIS A 167 13.88 -6.01 -1.17
CA HIS A 167 13.93 -4.60 -0.80
C HIS A 167 14.18 -4.39 0.71
N ASP A 168 14.71 -3.22 1.10
CA ASP A 168 15.05 -2.93 2.50
C ASP A 168 13.82 -2.46 3.30
N LYS A 169 13.32 -1.25 3.02
CA LYS A 169 12.32 -0.54 3.82
C LYS A 169 10.91 -0.69 3.21
N THR A 170 10.27 -1.84 3.43
CA THR A 170 9.03 -2.20 2.71
C THR A 170 7.86 -1.21 2.90
N MET A 171 7.29 -1.10 4.10
CA MET A 171 6.05 -0.34 4.34
C MET A 171 6.14 0.50 5.61
N LEU A 172 6.17 1.83 5.47
CA LEU A 172 6.16 2.77 6.58
C LEU A 172 4.77 3.39 6.74
N ILE A 173 4.23 3.31 7.96
CA ILE A 173 2.93 3.88 8.33
C ILE A 173 3.15 4.82 9.52
N GLY A 174 3.02 6.12 9.28
CA GLY A 174 3.41 7.17 10.24
C GLY A 174 4.92 7.38 10.31
N ALA A 175 5.42 8.44 9.67
CA ALA A 175 6.85 8.66 9.48
C ALA A 175 7.56 9.39 10.64
N ASP A 176 6.82 10.20 11.39
CA ASP A 176 7.38 11.16 12.34
C ASP A 176 6.74 10.97 13.72
N PRO A 177 7.51 10.62 14.78
CA PRO A 177 6.97 10.44 16.13
C PRO A 177 6.46 11.73 16.76
N SER A 178 6.71 12.90 16.15
CA SER A 178 6.13 14.18 16.56
C SER A 178 4.82 14.52 15.85
N HIS A 179 4.46 13.78 14.79
CA HIS A 179 3.26 14.08 14.01
C HIS A 179 2.01 13.38 14.56
N VAL A 180 1.54 13.89 15.70
CA VAL A 180 0.42 13.35 16.49
C VAL A 180 -0.92 13.24 15.76
N GLY A 181 -1.08 13.96 14.63
CA GLY A 181 -2.23 13.80 13.74
C GLY A 181 -2.36 12.39 13.15
N ASP A 182 -1.26 11.63 13.06
CA ASP A 182 -1.25 10.27 12.48
C ASP A 182 -2.04 9.24 13.32
N ARG A 183 -2.57 9.61 14.50
CA ARG A 183 -3.49 8.77 15.27
C ARG A 183 -4.76 8.39 14.50
N CYS A 184 -5.14 9.17 13.49
CA CYS A 184 -6.29 8.86 12.64
C CYS A 184 -6.01 7.78 11.59
N ILE A 185 -4.75 7.41 11.34
CA ILE A 185 -4.38 6.45 10.29
C ILE A 185 -5.00 5.08 10.58
N ARG A 186 -5.64 4.49 9.58
CA ARG A 186 -6.24 3.15 9.61
C ARG A 186 -5.87 2.39 8.34
N VAL A 187 -5.18 1.27 8.47
CA VAL A 187 -4.71 0.46 7.33
C VAL A 187 -5.02 -1.02 7.52
N THR A 188 -5.51 -1.68 6.48
CA THR A 188 -5.64 -3.13 6.43
C THR A 188 -4.62 -3.71 5.46
N VAL A 189 -3.90 -4.74 5.87
CA VAL A 189 -2.93 -5.47 5.02
C VAL A 189 -3.30 -6.94 5.05
N HIS A 190 -3.66 -7.54 3.91
CA HIS A 190 -4.09 -8.93 3.89
C HIS A 190 -3.77 -9.72 2.64
N HIS A 191 -3.55 -11.02 2.80
CA HIS A 191 -3.17 -11.94 1.71
C HIS A 191 -1.95 -11.46 0.90
N CYS A 192 -1.09 -10.62 1.48
CA CYS A 192 0.14 -10.17 0.86
C CYS A 192 1.26 -11.17 1.10
N PHE A 193 2.23 -11.18 0.20
CA PHE A 193 3.43 -12.00 0.32
C PHE A 193 4.67 -11.10 0.41
N PHE A 194 5.42 -11.25 1.48
CA PHE A 194 6.68 -10.56 1.75
C PHE A 194 7.83 -11.56 1.66
N ASP A 195 8.64 -11.47 0.60
CA ASP A 195 9.67 -12.45 0.28
C ASP A 195 11.07 -11.83 0.17
N GLY A 196 11.93 -12.09 1.14
CA GLY A 196 13.32 -11.62 1.11
C GLY A 196 13.47 -10.11 1.29
N THR A 197 12.41 -9.41 1.72
CA THR A 197 12.47 -8.01 2.13
C THR A 197 13.01 -7.87 3.56
N LYS A 198 13.87 -6.88 3.84
CA LYS A 198 14.63 -6.83 5.10
C LYS A 198 13.79 -6.46 6.32
N GLN A 199 12.90 -5.47 6.19
CA GLN A 199 12.11 -4.91 7.30
C GLN A 199 10.80 -4.21 6.87
N ARG A 200 10.02 -3.83 7.89
CA ARG A 200 8.81 -2.98 7.81
C ARG A 200 7.61 -3.65 7.13
N HIS A 201 7.05 -4.69 7.76
CA HIS A 201 5.87 -5.46 7.30
C HIS A 201 4.63 -5.33 8.20
N PRO A 202 4.21 -4.14 8.69
CA PRO A 202 4.74 -2.79 8.46
C PRO A 202 5.63 -2.32 9.62
N ARG A 203 6.16 -1.09 9.50
CA ARG A 203 6.55 -0.28 10.65
C ARG A 203 5.48 0.78 10.91
N LEU A 204 4.93 0.82 12.13
CA LEU A 204 3.81 1.68 12.49
C LEU A 204 4.14 2.67 13.61
N ARG A 205 3.66 3.90 13.44
CA ARG A 205 3.47 4.92 14.50
C ARG A 205 2.01 5.37 14.54
N PHE A 206 1.51 5.63 15.73
CA PHE A 206 0.19 6.17 16.11
C PHE A 206 -1.05 5.41 15.64
N GLY A 207 -1.15 5.15 14.34
CA GLY A 207 -2.36 4.63 13.71
C GLY A 207 -2.71 3.20 14.11
N LYS A 208 -3.71 2.66 13.41
CA LYS A 208 -4.23 1.31 13.58
C LYS A 208 -3.97 0.49 12.33
N VAL A 209 -3.37 -0.68 12.51
CA VAL A 209 -3.17 -1.65 11.43
C VAL A 209 -3.82 -2.97 11.78
N HIS A 210 -4.63 -3.48 10.85
CA HIS A 210 -5.09 -4.86 10.85
C HIS A 210 -4.32 -5.66 9.79
N LEU A 211 -3.53 -6.65 10.23
CA LEU A 211 -2.75 -7.55 9.39
C LEU A 211 -3.32 -8.96 9.48
N TYR A 212 -3.79 -9.53 8.37
CA TYR A 212 -4.25 -10.90 8.39
C TYR A 212 -3.98 -11.72 7.14
N ASN A 213 -3.81 -13.04 7.32
CA ASN A 213 -3.54 -14.00 6.24
C ASN A 213 -2.37 -13.61 5.32
N ASN A 214 -1.39 -12.88 5.82
CA ASN A 214 -0.18 -12.57 5.06
C ASN A 214 0.87 -13.67 5.26
N TYR A 215 1.72 -13.84 4.26
CA TYR A 215 2.88 -14.72 4.33
C TYR A 215 4.16 -13.88 4.29
N THR A 216 5.06 -14.12 5.23
CA THR A 216 6.35 -13.43 5.31
C THR A 216 7.45 -14.46 5.49
N ARG A 217 8.47 -14.41 4.64
CA ARG A 217 9.66 -15.26 4.73
C ARG A 217 10.94 -14.50 4.42
N ASN A 218 12.08 -15.05 4.86
CA ASN A 218 13.41 -14.56 4.48
C ASN A 218 13.71 -13.09 4.84
N TRP A 219 13.01 -12.48 5.79
CA TRP A 219 13.37 -11.15 6.30
C TRP A 219 14.70 -11.19 7.06
N THR A 220 15.36 -10.04 7.23
CA THR A 220 16.72 -10.00 7.81
C THR A 220 16.86 -9.14 9.07
N VAL A 221 15.93 -8.24 9.36
CA VAL A 221 15.99 -7.36 10.55
C VAL A 221 14.82 -7.64 11.50
N TYR A 222 13.60 -7.27 11.11
CA TYR A 222 12.34 -7.61 11.77
C TYR A 222 11.23 -7.70 10.73
N ALA A 223 10.12 -8.38 11.05
CA ALA A 223 8.93 -8.31 10.19
C ALA A 223 8.10 -7.07 10.54
N ILE A 224 7.39 -7.11 11.67
CA ILE A 224 6.53 -6.02 12.15
C ILE A 224 7.29 -5.17 13.18
N CYS A 225 7.15 -3.84 13.09
CA CYS A 225 7.61 -2.93 14.13
C CYS A 225 6.49 -2.00 14.60
N ALA A 226 6.19 -2.04 15.90
CA ALA A 226 5.30 -1.08 16.55
C ALA A 226 6.13 -0.04 17.32
N SER A 227 5.73 1.22 17.23
CA SER A 227 6.36 2.31 17.99
C SER A 227 5.31 3.18 18.69
N VAL A 228 5.57 4.49 18.86
CA VAL A 228 4.73 5.46 19.58
C VAL A 228 3.25 5.27 19.27
N GLU A 229 2.48 4.90 20.29
CA GLU A 229 1.01 4.72 20.28
C GLU A 229 0.44 3.81 19.17
N ALA A 230 1.28 2.99 18.55
CA ALA A 230 0.90 2.10 17.47
C ALA A 230 -0.06 1.00 17.94
N GLN A 231 -1.14 0.77 17.19
CA GLN A 231 -2.08 -0.32 17.44
C GLN A 231 -2.03 -1.33 16.28
N ILE A 232 -1.49 -2.52 16.54
CA ILE A 232 -1.36 -3.57 15.52
C ILE A 232 -2.17 -4.80 15.94
N TYR A 233 -3.10 -5.22 15.09
CA TYR A 233 -3.78 -6.50 15.21
C TYR A 233 -3.28 -7.46 14.14
N SER A 234 -2.51 -8.47 14.56
CA SER A 234 -1.95 -9.51 13.68
C SER A 234 -2.72 -10.81 13.86
N GLN A 235 -3.35 -11.32 12.81
CA GLN A 235 -4.21 -12.51 12.85
C GLN A 235 -3.88 -13.47 11.71
N CYS A 236 -3.68 -14.76 12.00
CA CYS A 236 -3.53 -15.79 10.97
C CYS A 236 -2.44 -15.51 9.93
N ASN A 237 -1.38 -14.78 10.31
CA ASN A 237 -0.22 -14.54 9.45
C ASN A 237 0.80 -15.67 9.61
N ILE A 238 1.51 -16.00 8.53
CA ILE A 238 2.59 -16.99 8.52
C ILE A 238 3.93 -16.26 8.50
N TYR A 239 4.78 -16.52 9.50
CA TYR A 239 6.14 -15.98 9.59
C TYR A 239 7.17 -17.10 9.52
N GLU A 240 7.72 -17.33 8.35
CA GLU A 240 8.74 -18.36 8.13
C GLU A 240 10.15 -17.77 8.28
N ALA A 241 10.67 -17.85 9.50
CA ALA A 241 11.94 -17.20 9.84
C ALA A 241 13.17 -17.89 9.22
N GLY A 242 13.11 -19.21 9.01
CA GLY A 242 14.21 -20.07 8.56
C GLY A 242 15.37 -20.23 9.56
N GLN A 243 15.61 -19.21 10.39
CA GLN A 243 16.59 -19.16 11.47
C GLN A 243 16.09 -18.21 12.57
N LYS A 244 16.76 -18.14 13.72
CA LYS A 244 16.38 -17.26 14.83
C LYS A 244 16.38 -15.79 14.38
N LYS A 245 15.19 -15.19 14.25
CA LYS A 245 14.97 -13.79 13.85
C LYS A 245 13.84 -13.18 14.67
N LYS A 246 13.86 -11.86 14.83
CA LYS A 246 12.74 -11.12 15.42
C LYS A 246 11.62 -11.02 14.39
N ALA A 247 10.44 -11.54 14.69
CA ALA A 247 9.24 -11.27 13.88
C ALA A 247 8.60 -9.93 14.29
N PHE A 248 8.53 -9.67 15.59
CA PHE A 248 7.94 -8.45 16.16
C PHE A 248 9.01 -7.65 16.89
N GLU A 249 9.08 -6.35 16.61
CA GLU A 249 10.00 -5.40 17.22
C GLU A 249 9.23 -4.21 17.80
N PHE A 250 9.75 -3.63 18.88
CA PHE A 250 9.13 -2.49 19.55
C PHE A 250 10.14 -1.38 19.74
N TYR A 251 9.86 -0.22 19.16
CA TYR A 251 10.66 0.97 19.37
C TYR A 251 10.02 1.88 20.41
N THR A 252 10.85 2.43 21.28
CA THR A 252 10.42 3.42 22.27
C THR A 252 10.65 4.80 21.66
N GLU A 253 9.57 5.46 21.26
CA GLU A 253 9.54 6.86 20.83
C GLU A 253 8.50 7.62 21.67
N LYS A 254 8.66 8.94 21.84
CA LYS A 254 7.72 9.78 22.60
C LYS A 254 6.95 10.71 21.67
N ALA A 255 5.64 10.82 21.87
CA ALA A 255 4.81 11.86 21.26
C ALA A 255 5.13 13.23 21.89
N ILE A 256 5.04 14.30 21.10
CA ILE A 256 5.37 15.66 21.56
C ILE A 256 4.26 16.32 22.39
N ASP A 257 3.02 15.82 22.32
CA ASP A 257 1.85 16.43 22.95
C ASP A 257 1.52 15.85 24.34
N HIS A 258 2.22 14.81 24.77
CA HIS A 258 2.06 14.26 26.11
C HIS A 258 2.99 14.95 27.12
N HIS A 259 2.42 15.82 27.96
CA HIS A 259 2.99 16.26 29.24
C HIS A 259 2.74 15.28 30.41
N CYS A 260 2.11 14.12 30.18
CA CYS A 260 1.82 13.15 31.25
C CYS A 260 2.03 11.70 30.80
N GLY A 261 2.92 10.99 31.53
CA GLY A 261 2.91 9.55 31.87
C GLY A 261 2.94 8.49 30.75
N PRO A 262 3.66 7.35 30.93
CA PRO A 262 3.72 6.29 29.93
C PRO A 262 2.43 5.46 29.91
N HIS A 263 1.51 5.75 28.99
CA HIS A 263 0.40 4.82 28.68
C HIS A 263 0.90 3.72 27.74
N LYS A 264 1.35 2.60 28.32
CA LYS A 264 1.60 1.36 27.58
C LYS A 264 0.27 0.64 27.35
N VAL A 265 -0.35 0.78 26.18
CA VAL A 265 -1.37 -0.17 25.71
C VAL A 265 -0.78 -0.95 24.55
N TYR A 266 -0.17 -2.10 24.85
CA TYR A 266 0.25 -3.07 23.85
C TYR A 266 -0.72 -4.26 23.88
N ASN A 267 -1.81 -4.17 23.11
CA ASN A 267 -2.65 -5.34 22.84
C ASN A 267 -2.13 -6.02 21.57
N LEU A 268 -1.05 -6.77 21.70
CA LEU A 268 -0.80 -7.88 20.79
C LEU A 268 -1.40 -9.11 21.44
N VAL A 269 -2.29 -9.79 20.73
CA VAL A 269 -2.68 -11.16 21.08
C VAL A 269 -1.76 -12.07 20.28
N PRO A 270 -0.60 -12.48 20.80
CA PRO A 270 0.20 -13.50 20.14
C PRO A 270 -0.56 -14.81 20.22
N PHE A 271 -1.13 -15.27 19.12
CA PHE A 271 -1.43 -16.69 18.97
C PHE A 271 -0.15 -17.40 18.56
N SER A 272 0.26 -18.36 19.38
CA SER A 272 1.37 -19.25 19.10
C SER A 272 1.15 -19.97 17.78
N VAL A 273 2.14 -19.92 16.90
CA VAL A 273 2.24 -20.84 15.77
C VAL A 273 2.95 -22.08 16.32
N HIS A 274 2.25 -23.21 16.34
CA HIS A 274 2.84 -24.53 16.55
C HIS A 274 3.71 -24.93 15.35
#